data_AF-A0A2H5WC55-F1
#
_entry.id   AF-A0A2H5WC55-F1
#
_cell.length_a   1.000
_cell.length_b   1.000
_cell.length_c   1.000
_cell.angle_alpha   90.00
_cell.angle_beta   90.00
_cell.angle_gamma   90.00
#
_symmetry.space_group_name_H-M   'P 1'
#
loop_
_entity.id
_entity.type
_entity.pdbx_description
1 polymer ?
#
loop_
_entity_poly.entity_id
_entity_poly.type
_entity_poly.pdbx_seq_one_letter_code
_entity_poly.pdbx_strand_id
1 'polypeptide(L)' 'MKLESRPRRGAPFEYVFYVDIERPAEDPDVQAAFEEVRLHTSMLKVLGSYPGSKGPV' A
#
# COMPACT_ATOMS: atom_id res chain seq x y z
N MET A 1 0.75 8.77 7.55
CA MET A 1 -0.14 7.85 6.81
C MET A 1 -0.80 8.55 5.63
N LYS A 2 -0.84 7.92 4.45
CA LYS A 2 -1.35 8.49 3.19
C LYS A 2 -2.11 7.43 2.37
N LEU A 3 -3.25 7.82 1.78
CA LEU A 3 -4.03 7.00 0.84
C LEU A 3 -4.44 7.87 -0.35
N GLU A 4 -3.94 7.56 -1.55
CA GLU A 4 -4.28 8.27 -2.79
C GLU A 4 -4.83 7.32 -3.84
N SER A 5 -5.92 7.71 -4.50
CA SER A 5 -6.43 7.03 -5.70
C SER A 5 -5.96 7.73 -6.97
N ARG A 6 -5.59 6.96 -7.99
CA ARG A 6 -5.22 7.44 -9.32
C ARG A 6 -5.93 6.61 -10.39
N PRO A 7 -6.61 7.21 -11.38
CA PRO A 7 -7.16 6.44 -12.49
C PRO A 7 -6.04 5.80 -13.29
N ARG A 8 -6.21 4.53 -13.68
CA ARG A 8 -5.23 3.82 -14.49
C ARG A 8 -5.24 4.37 -15.92
N ARG A 9 -4.09 4.86 -16.39
CA ARG A 9 -3.95 5.37 -17.75
C ARG A 9 -4.26 4.27 -18.76
N GLY A 10 -5.23 4.52 -19.64
CA GLY A 10 -5.61 3.60 -20.72
C GLY A 10 -6.62 2.52 -20.34
N ALA A 11 -7.10 2.48 -19.09
CA ALA A 11 -8.12 1.53 -18.64
C ALA A 11 -9.25 2.27 -17.91
N PRO A 12 -10.36 2.58 -18.62
CA PRO A 12 -11.52 3.21 -18.01
C PRO A 12 -12.03 2.42 -16.80
N PHE A 13 -12.41 3.13 -15.75
CA PHE A 13 -12.94 2.56 -14.48
C PHE A 13 -11.96 1.70 -13.67
N GLU A 14 -10.69 1.61 -14.06
CA GLU A 14 -9.64 1.00 -13.25
C GLU A 14 -8.90 2.06 -12.41
N TYR A 15 -8.58 1.71 -11.17
CA TYR A 15 -7.91 2.58 -10.21
C TYR A 15 -6.67 1.89 -9.63
N VAL A 16 -5.63 2.69 -9.41
CA VAL A 16 -4.44 2.32 -8.64
C VAL A 16 -4.44 3.13 -7.36
N PHE A 17 -4.24 2.45 -6.22
CA PHE A 17 -4.15 3.09 -4.92
C PHE A 17 -2.70 3.07 -4.44
N TYR A 18 -2.24 4.21 -3.92
CA TYR A 18 -0.97 4.34 -3.20
C TYR A 18 -1.26 4.50 -1.72
N VAL A 19 -0.65 3.65 -0.91
CA VAL A 19 -0.89 3.57 0.53
C VAL A 19 0.43 3.53 1.29
N ASP A 20 0.56 4.36 2.32
CA ASP A 20 1.64 4.28 3.30
C ASP A 20 1.15 3.59 4.57
N ILE A 21 1.90 2.60 5.05
CA ILE A 21 1.64 1.84 6.28
C ILE A 21 2.77 2.14 7.27
N GLU A 22 2.44 2.32 8.55
CA GLU A 22 3.41 2.71 9.59
C GLU A 22 4.17 1.53 10.19
N ARG A 23 3.69 0.32 9.95
CA ARG A 23 4.34 -0.91 10.38
C ARG A 23 5.30 -1.46 9.31
N PRO A 24 6.39 -2.14 9.71
CA PRO A 24 7.28 -2.82 8.78
C PRO A 24 6.52 -3.80 7.89
N ALA A 25 6.99 -3.97 6.65
CA ALA A 25 6.38 -4.91 5.72
C ALA A 25 6.48 -6.36 6.24
N GLU A 26 7.49 -6.67 7.05
CA GLU A 26 7.75 -7.98 7.63
C GLU A 26 6.89 -8.29 8.86
N ASP A 27 6.11 -7.32 9.36
CA ASP A 27 5.18 -7.53 10.47
C ASP A 27 4.13 -8.60 10.09
N PRO A 28 3.90 -9.64 10.91
CA PRO A 28 2.95 -10.70 10.61
C PRO A 28 1.53 -10.21 10.32
N ASP A 29 1.07 -9.16 11.00
CA ASP A 29 -0.26 -8.58 10.78
C ASP A 29 -0.32 -7.90 9.40
N VAL A 30 0.77 -7.26 8.98
CA VAL A 30 0.88 -6.62 7.66
C VAL A 30 0.94 -7.66 6.54
N GLN A 31 1.65 -8.77 6.76
CA GLN A 31 1.67 -9.88 5.81
C GLN A 31 0.28 -10.50 5.64
N ALA A 32 -0.44 -10.75 6.74
CA ALA A 32 -1.82 -11.24 6.68
C ALA A 32 -2.74 -10.28 5.91
N ALA A 33 -2.61 -8.97 6.16
CA ALA A 33 -3.36 -7.95 5.42
C ALA A 33 -3.01 -7.92 3.92
N PHE A 34 -1.73 -8.08 3.56
CA PHE A 34 -1.33 -8.17 2.15
C PHE A 34 -1.94 -9.37 1.45
N GLU A 35 -1.98 -10.53 2.10
CA GLU A 35 -2.62 -11.72 1.54
C GLU A 35 -4.12 -11.52 1.32
N GLU A 36 -4.82 -10.86 2.24
CA GLU A 36 -6.22 -10.50 2.05
C GLU A 36 -6.39 -9.53 0.87
N VAL A 37 -5.58 -8.45 0.80
CA VAL A 37 -5.67 -7.46 -0.27
C VAL A 37 -5.37 -8.07 -1.65
N ARG A 38 -4.48 -9.06 -1.74
CA ARG A 38 -4.21 -9.79 -2.99
C ARG A 38 -5.46 -10.49 -3.54
N LEU A 39 -6.39 -10.92 -2.69
CA LEU A 39 -7.63 -11.56 -3.11
C LEU A 39 -8.63 -10.56 -3.71
N HIS A 40 -8.51 -9.28 -3.34
CA HIS A 40 -9.44 -8.21 -3.74
C HIS A 40 -8.87 -7.28 -4.81
N THR A 41 -7.63 -7.50 -5.25
CA THR A 41 -6.94 -6.62 -6.19
C THR A 41 -6.35 -7.42 -7.35
N SER A 42 -6.29 -6.82 -8.54
CA SER A 42 -5.63 -7.44 -9.69
C SER A 42 -4.10 -7.43 -9.58
N MET A 43 -3.54 -6.59 -8.70
CA MET A 43 -2.11 -6.46 -8.46
C MET A 43 -1.87 -5.79 -7.11
N LEU A 44 -0.85 -6.28 -6.40
CA LEU A 44 -0.27 -5.61 -5.24
C LEU A 44 1.25 -5.52 -5.42
N LYS A 45 1.81 -4.33 -5.21
CA LYS A 45 3.26 -4.08 -5.29
C LYS A 45 3.73 -3.29 -4.08
N VAL A 46 4.68 -3.86 -3.33
CA VAL A 46 5.42 -3.13 -2.29
C VAL A 46 6.52 -2.31 -2.97
N LEU A 47 6.50 -1.00 -2.77
CA LEU A 47 7.46 -0.07 -3.39
C LEU A 47 8.75 0.10 -2.58
N GLY A 48 8.71 -0.22 -1.29
CA GLY A 48 9.84 -0.16 -0.37
C GLY A 48 9.36 -0.05 1.07
N SER A 49 10.30 -0.26 2.01
CA SER A 49 10.12 -0.04 3.44
C SER A 49 11.25 0.88 3.90
N TYR A 50 10.91 1.93 4.65
CA TYR A 50 11.88 2.91 5.12
C TYR A 50 11.55 3.30 6.58
N PRO A 51 12.56 3.68 7.39
CA PRO A 51 12.31 4.15 8.74
C PRO A 51 11.41 5.37 8.71
N GLY A 52 10.32 5.33 9.48
CA GLY A 52 9.46 6.50 9.65
C GLY A 52 10.26 7.66 10.23
N SER A 53 9.97 8.88 9.75
CA SER A 53 10.47 10.10 10.40
C SER A 53 10.06 10.05 11.86
N LYS A 54 11.00 10.24 12.79
CA LYS A 54 10.63 10.67 14.14
C LYS A 54 9.83 11.96 13.94
N GLY A 55 8.62 12.04 14.50
CA GLY A 55 7.82 13.26 14.45
C GLY A 55 8.64 14.47 14.92
N PRO A 56 8.20 15.71 14.64
CA PRO A 56 8.94 16.89 15.08
C PRO A 56 9.16 16.81 16.60
N VAL A 57 10.41 17.05 17.02
CA VAL A 57 10.77 17.35 18.41
C VAL A 57 10.19 18.70 18.82
#